data_AF-A0A3S4AK63-F1
#
_entry.id   AF-A0A3S4AK63-F1
#
_cell.length_a   1.000
_cell.length_b   1.000
_cell.length_c   1.000
_cell.angle_alpha   90.00
_cell.angle_beta   90.00
_cell.angle_gamma   90.00
#
_symmetry.space_group_name_H-M   'P 1'
#
loop_
_entity.id
_entity.type
_entity.pdbx_description
1 polymer ?
#
loop_
_entity_poly.entity_id
_entity_poly.type
_entity_poly.pdbx_seq_one_letter_code
_entity_poly.pdbx_strand_id
1 'polypeptide(L)'
;MGAEGEDTLKEIRKTLEPYVRPREEAARIRQILAVHLASCLPDGGAVGPLALIDADSIDTSSTARGLQKTYLEALSANIKARKEFAACCLEPRRPAGTVTAAEQRLDRLQEHLAAIRLRQRREKLQAIERGLNALGQKPAASPGFLDPAEIFRDSRPLPNVPQELVAAVTLDETISAPRVRDLIDQLEKHVLQTKLLLRREEQLLEKAKARSTARPGTISEGAKFEALNRTRAELINWIEAELGKAAGDDGNADGQDSQKHRASADHVNMEEQLVSITEKYTRYLDVRKKLLELVGQQPQPTIKLPTKEANPPVPAVPSPPPTAHVLTPYFEHLLSVAQEQKGLIAHKSHLSAVIAKQLRENDQVLDHLAEESQLLPAHPMPGPQQTRAAFADATSNETPGASSRVRPWVFAADSAKICTLEAVAEKIEEGQVALEKSMGILAETGRLVGQSPPERKEAEVPFTTEEDIWLAEGQPPKKMAGLRKHTDRTANQPAQAKTVWDMLDGNLGLLRSDRDSP
;
A
#
# COMPACT_ATOMS: atom_id res chain seq x y z
N MET A 1 4.01 -33.88 16.57
CA MET A 1 2.55 -33.83 16.84
C MET A 1 1.72 -34.63 15.82
N GLY A 2 2.24 -35.71 15.23
CA GLY A 2 1.48 -36.55 14.29
C GLY A 2 0.79 -37.76 14.92
N ALA A 3 1.24 -38.20 16.10
CA ALA A 3 0.79 -39.46 16.71
C ALA A 3 -0.64 -39.40 17.27
N GLU A 4 -1.03 -38.32 17.95
CA GLU A 4 -2.37 -38.20 18.55
C GLU A 4 -3.49 -38.11 17.49
N GLY A 5 -3.19 -37.54 16.33
CA GLY A 5 -4.11 -37.49 15.19
C GLY A 5 -4.36 -38.87 14.57
N GLU A 6 -3.36 -39.73 14.54
CA GLU A 6 -3.51 -41.10 14.02
C GLU A 6 -4.30 -42.00 14.96
N ASP A 7 -4.15 -41.82 16.27
CA ASP A 7 -4.82 -42.63 17.26
C ASP A 7 -6.31 -42.27 17.40
N THR A 8 -6.65 -40.97 17.34
CA THR A 8 -8.05 -40.52 17.25
C THR A 8 -8.74 -41.02 15.98
N LEU A 9 -8.03 -41.01 14.84
CA LEU A 9 -8.56 -41.57 13.59
C LEU A 9 -8.79 -43.09 13.66
N LYS A 10 -7.94 -43.84 14.37
CA LYS A 10 -8.13 -45.28 14.59
C LYS A 10 -9.34 -45.56 15.49
N GLU A 11 -9.56 -44.75 16.53
CA GLU A 11 -10.75 -44.85 17.39
C GLU A 11 -12.04 -44.55 16.62
N ILE A 12 -12.04 -43.49 15.81
CA ILE A 12 -13.18 -43.14 14.94
C ILE A 12 -13.45 -44.26 13.93
N ARG A 13 -12.40 -44.84 13.32
CA ARG A 13 -12.56 -45.99 12.42
C ARG A 13 -13.16 -47.20 13.12
N LYS A 14 -12.70 -47.56 14.32
CA LYS A 14 -13.23 -48.68 15.10
C LYS A 14 -14.70 -48.48 15.50
N THR A 15 -15.10 -47.26 15.86
CA THR A 15 -16.50 -46.95 16.19
C THR A 15 -17.42 -46.95 14.98
N LEU A 16 -16.90 -46.55 13.81
CA LEU A 16 -17.67 -46.51 12.57
C LEU A 16 -17.66 -47.84 11.80
N GLU A 17 -16.68 -48.72 12.02
CA GLU A 17 -16.55 -50.04 11.39
C GLU A 17 -17.85 -50.88 11.35
N PRO A 18 -18.65 -50.99 12.43
CA PRO A 18 -19.92 -51.72 12.38
C PRO A 18 -21.00 -51.06 11.50
N TYR A 19 -20.89 -49.74 11.26
CA TYR A 19 -21.84 -48.94 10.48
C TYR A 19 -21.36 -48.66 9.04
N VAL A 20 -20.07 -48.81 8.78
CA VAL A 20 -19.46 -48.60 7.46
C VAL A 20 -19.48 -49.93 6.70
N ARG A 21 -20.51 -50.12 5.89
CA ARG A 21 -20.62 -51.27 4.99
C ARG A 21 -19.95 -50.99 3.64
N PRO A 22 -19.28 -51.97 3.02
CA PRO A 22 -18.76 -51.81 1.66
C PRO A 22 -19.91 -51.51 0.69
N ARG A 23 -19.61 -50.76 -0.38
CA ARG A 23 -20.63 -50.27 -1.32
C ARG A 23 -21.49 -51.38 -1.91
N GLU A 24 -20.91 -52.56 -2.11
CA GLU A 24 -21.59 -53.75 -2.63
C GLU A 24 -22.59 -54.34 -1.64
N GLU A 25 -22.24 -54.45 -0.36
CA GLU A 25 -23.16 -54.88 0.70
C GLU A 25 -24.30 -53.86 0.86
N ALA A 26 -23.99 -52.57 0.85
CA ALA A 26 -25.00 -51.52 0.93
C ALA A 26 -25.96 -51.56 -0.27
N ALA A 27 -25.45 -51.80 -1.48
CA ALA A 27 -26.27 -51.97 -2.69
C ALA A 27 -27.15 -53.23 -2.60
N ARG A 28 -26.61 -54.35 -2.12
CA ARG A 28 -27.37 -55.60 -1.92
C ARG A 28 -28.47 -55.43 -0.87
N ILE A 29 -28.19 -54.77 0.24
CA ILE A 29 -29.19 -54.46 1.29
C ILE A 29 -30.29 -53.56 0.71
N ARG A 30 -29.93 -52.52 -0.07
CA ARG A 30 -30.91 -51.65 -0.73
C ARG A 30 -31.77 -52.42 -1.74
N GLN A 31 -31.19 -53.34 -2.50
CA GLN A 31 -31.95 -54.19 -3.43
C GLN A 31 -32.94 -55.10 -2.69
N ILE A 32 -32.51 -55.75 -1.60
CA ILE A 32 -33.37 -56.60 -0.78
C ILE A 32 -34.51 -55.78 -0.16
N LEU A 33 -34.21 -54.60 0.38
CA LEU A 33 -35.21 -53.70 0.95
C LEU A 33 -36.16 -53.17 -0.13
N ALA A 34 -35.66 -52.83 -1.32
CA ALA A 34 -36.50 -52.39 -2.44
C ALA A 34 -37.47 -53.49 -2.87
N VAL A 35 -37.01 -54.74 -2.97
CA VAL A 35 -37.87 -55.90 -3.27
C VAL A 35 -38.90 -56.13 -2.17
N HIS A 36 -38.50 -56.05 -0.89
CA HIS A 36 -39.42 -56.20 0.23
C HIS A 36 -40.47 -55.08 0.25
N LEU A 37 -40.07 -53.82 0.06
CA LEU A 37 -40.99 -52.69 0.03
C LEU A 37 -41.93 -52.76 -1.18
N ALA A 38 -41.43 -53.17 -2.36
CA ALA A 38 -42.25 -53.41 -3.54
C ALA A 38 -43.33 -54.49 -3.27
N SER A 39 -43.03 -55.50 -2.46
CA SER A 39 -44.03 -56.51 -2.05
C SER A 39 -45.06 -56.00 -1.03
N CYS A 40 -44.77 -54.91 -0.31
CA CYS A 40 -45.67 -54.31 0.67
C CYS A 40 -46.59 -53.25 0.07
N LEU A 41 -46.35 -52.80 -1.17
CA LEU A 41 -47.18 -51.83 -1.88
C LEU A 41 -48.23 -52.57 -2.72
N PRO A 42 -49.52 -52.20 -2.65
CA PRO A 42 -50.60 -52.91 -3.33
C PRO A 42 -50.53 -52.80 -4.86
N ASP A 43 -49.95 -51.72 -5.39
CA ASP A 43 -49.62 -51.55 -6.80
C ASP A 43 -48.10 -51.63 -6.97
N GLY A 44 -47.61 -52.66 -7.68
CA GLY A 44 -46.20 -53.03 -7.83
C GLY A 44 -45.29 -52.03 -8.58
N GLY A 45 -45.42 -50.74 -8.31
CA GLY A 45 -44.69 -49.65 -8.95
C GLY A 45 -43.73 -48.93 -8.01
N ALA A 46 -42.72 -49.61 -7.49
CA ALA A 46 -41.62 -48.97 -6.74
C ALA A 46 -40.38 -48.78 -7.63
N VAL A 47 -40.49 -47.94 -8.67
CA VAL A 47 -39.33 -47.59 -9.54
C VAL A 47 -38.87 -46.12 -9.33
N GLY A 48 -39.56 -45.34 -8.48
CA GLY A 48 -39.19 -43.96 -8.13
C GLY A 48 -38.57 -43.82 -6.73
N PRO A 49 -37.88 -42.70 -6.44
CA PRO A 49 -37.46 -42.40 -5.08
C PRO A 49 -38.69 -42.32 -4.16
N LEU A 50 -38.67 -43.11 -3.08
CA LEU A 50 -39.75 -43.29 -2.09
C LEU A 50 -40.34 -41.98 -1.51
N ALA A 51 -39.66 -40.85 -1.70
CA ALA A 51 -40.09 -39.52 -1.26
C ALA A 51 -41.24 -38.91 -2.11
N LEU A 52 -41.56 -39.48 -3.28
CA LEU A 52 -42.55 -38.94 -4.22
C LEU A 52 -43.82 -39.80 -4.35
N ILE A 53 -43.93 -40.88 -3.57
CA ILE A 53 -45.11 -41.75 -3.60
C ILE A 53 -46.08 -41.26 -2.53
N ASP A 54 -47.15 -40.57 -2.94
CA ASP A 54 -48.30 -40.27 -2.07
C ASP A 54 -49.07 -41.57 -1.84
N ALA A 55 -48.66 -42.33 -0.83
CA ALA A 55 -49.37 -43.53 -0.42
C ALA A 55 -50.60 -43.14 0.43
N ASP A 56 -51.79 -43.24 -0.16
CA ASP A 56 -53.05 -42.90 0.51
C ASP A 56 -53.39 -43.86 1.67
N SER A 57 -52.85 -45.07 1.67
CA SER A 57 -52.94 -46.04 2.76
C SER A 57 -51.84 -47.09 2.63
N ILE A 58 -51.02 -47.24 3.68
CA ILE A 58 -50.04 -48.32 3.77
C ILE A 58 -50.64 -49.42 4.63
N ASP A 59 -50.91 -50.58 4.03
CA ASP A 59 -51.38 -51.74 4.77
C ASP A 59 -50.22 -52.36 5.56
N THR A 60 -50.44 -52.57 6.85
CA THR A 60 -49.45 -53.21 7.73
C THR A 60 -49.37 -54.69 7.38
N SER A 61 -48.53 -55.04 6.39
CA SER A 61 -48.25 -56.43 6.09
C SER A 61 -47.79 -57.17 7.35
N SER A 62 -48.41 -58.33 7.63
CA SER A 62 -48.19 -59.14 8.84
C SER A 62 -46.78 -59.73 8.95
N THR A 63 -45.93 -59.47 7.96
CA THR A 63 -44.55 -59.92 7.85
C THR A 63 -43.54 -58.95 8.50
N ALA A 64 -43.90 -57.67 8.71
CA ALA A 64 -43.02 -56.68 9.32
C ALA A 64 -42.88 -56.92 10.84
N ARG A 65 -41.65 -57.16 11.33
CA ARG A 65 -41.35 -57.38 12.75
C ARG A 65 -40.38 -56.32 13.30
N GLY A 66 -40.52 -55.98 14.57
CA GLY A 66 -39.63 -55.06 15.28
C GLY A 66 -39.77 -53.59 14.85
N LEU A 67 -38.63 -52.89 14.68
CA LEU A 67 -38.55 -51.45 14.36
C LEU A 67 -39.27 -51.07 13.05
N GLN A 68 -39.32 -52.00 12.09
CA GLN A 68 -40.03 -51.78 10.83
C GLN A 68 -41.53 -51.63 11.06
N LYS A 69 -42.11 -52.42 11.98
CA LYS A 69 -43.53 -52.35 12.32
C LYS A 69 -43.87 -51.01 12.99
N THR A 70 -43.06 -50.60 13.97
CA THR A 70 -43.27 -49.31 14.66
C THR A 70 -43.15 -48.12 13.71
N TYR A 71 -42.23 -48.20 12.74
CA TYR A 71 -42.10 -47.16 11.71
C TYR A 71 -43.33 -47.10 10.81
N LEU A 72 -43.84 -48.24 10.33
CA LEU A 72 -45.04 -48.29 9.50
C LEU A 72 -46.30 -47.83 10.27
N GLU A 73 -46.42 -48.19 11.55
CA GLU A 73 -47.49 -47.71 12.43
C GLU A 73 -47.44 -46.18 12.58
N ALA A 74 -46.26 -45.62 12.85
CA ALA A 74 -46.07 -44.17 12.96
C ALA A 74 -46.37 -43.43 11.66
N LEU A 75 -45.99 -44.02 10.52
CA LEU A 75 -46.27 -43.47 9.20
C LEU A 75 -47.79 -43.46 8.92
N SER A 76 -48.47 -44.57 9.23
CA SER A 76 -49.94 -44.67 9.10
C SER A 76 -50.67 -43.64 9.99
N ALA A 77 -50.17 -43.40 11.21
CA ALA A 77 -50.71 -42.39 12.11
C ALA A 77 -50.47 -40.97 11.58
N ASN A 78 -49.31 -40.71 10.98
CA ASN A 78 -49.02 -39.41 10.37
C ASN A 78 -49.95 -39.10 9.19
N ILE A 79 -50.19 -40.09 8.31
CA ILE A 79 -51.11 -39.94 7.18
C ILE A 79 -52.52 -39.65 7.68
N LYS A 80 -52.99 -40.36 8.72
CA LYS A 80 -54.30 -40.09 9.36
C LYS A 80 -54.38 -38.68 9.93
N ALA A 81 -53.38 -38.25 10.71
CA ALA A 81 -53.34 -36.91 11.30
C ALA A 81 -53.35 -35.80 10.23
N ARG A 82 -52.68 -36.01 9.09
CA ARG A 82 -52.71 -35.06 7.96
C ARG A 82 -54.10 -34.97 7.34
N LYS A 83 -54.79 -36.10 7.17
CA LYS A 83 -56.17 -36.13 6.65
C LYS A 83 -57.14 -35.44 7.60
N GLU A 84 -57.01 -35.68 8.90
CA GLU A 84 -57.81 -35.01 9.93
C GLU A 84 -57.54 -33.51 9.97
N PHE A 85 -56.27 -33.08 9.90
CA PHE A 85 -55.91 -31.67 9.83
C PHE A 85 -56.51 -30.99 8.58
N ALA A 86 -56.40 -31.64 7.42
CA ALA A 86 -57.00 -31.13 6.19
C ALA A 86 -58.53 -31.02 6.31
N ALA A 87 -59.20 -32.00 6.93
CA ALA A 87 -60.63 -31.94 7.21
C ALA A 87 -60.97 -30.78 8.16
N CYS A 88 -60.21 -30.58 9.24
CA CYS A 88 -60.39 -29.46 10.15
C CYS A 88 -60.15 -28.08 9.49
N CYS A 89 -59.22 -27.99 8.54
CA CYS A 89 -59.00 -26.76 7.78
C CYS A 89 -60.13 -26.45 6.81
N LEU A 90 -60.85 -27.48 6.33
CA LEU A 90 -61.94 -27.34 5.38
C LEU A 90 -63.31 -27.13 6.04
N GLU A 91 -63.45 -27.32 7.36
CA GLU A 91 -64.69 -27.02 8.09
C GLU A 91 -64.91 -25.49 8.21
N PRO A 92 -65.93 -24.91 7.53
CA PRO A 92 -66.25 -23.50 7.69
C PRO A 92 -66.87 -23.25 9.07
N ARG A 93 -66.26 -22.33 9.84
CA ARG A 93 -66.73 -21.90 11.16
C ARG A 93 -68.19 -21.40 11.08
N ARG A 94 -69.12 -22.25 11.53
CA ARG A 94 -70.58 -22.00 11.57
C ARG A 94 -70.90 -20.65 12.22
N PRO A 95 -71.54 -19.68 11.53
CA PRO A 95 -71.89 -18.40 12.14
C PRO A 95 -73.19 -18.52 12.93
N ALA A 96 -73.11 -18.37 14.25
CA ALA A 96 -74.29 -18.20 15.10
C ALA A 96 -74.31 -16.75 15.65
N GLY A 97 -75.32 -15.98 15.22
CA GLY A 97 -76.01 -14.96 16.03
C GLY A 97 -75.43 -13.54 16.12
N THR A 98 -76.25 -12.60 15.62
CA THR A 98 -76.38 -11.15 15.94
C THR A 98 -75.32 -10.15 15.45
N VAL A 99 -75.72 -9.34 14.46
CA VAL A 99 -74.98 -8.25 13.81
C VAL A 99 -74.54 -7.15 14.81
N THR A 100 -75.30 -6.93 15.89
CA THR A 100 -74.97 -5.93 16.93
C THR A 100 -73.81 -6.35 17.83
N ALA A 101 -73.61 -7.66 18.06
CA ALA A 101 -72.44 -8.15 18.80
C ALA A 101 -71.19 -8.15 17.92
N ALA A 102 -71.34 -8.29 16.60
CA ALA A 102 -70.23 -8.21 15.65
C ALA A 102 -69.68 -6.78 15.54
N GLU A 103 -70.55 -5.77 15.43
CA GLU A 103 -70.15 -4.35 15.41
C GLU A 103 -69.45 -3.93 16.72
N GLN A 104 -70.03 -4.26 17.88
CA GLN A 104 -69.38 -4.00 19.18
C GLN A 104 -68.05 -4.76 19.35
N ARG A 105 -67.91 -5.95 18.78
CA ARG A 105 -66.64 -6.70 18.77
C ARG A 105 -65.62 -6.04 17.85
N LEU A 106 -66.04 -5.56 16.67
CA LEU A 106 -65.18 -4.84 15.74
C LEU A 106 -64.71 -3.51 16.35
N ASP A 107 -65.60 -2.77 17.02
CA ASP A 107 -65.26 -1.52 17.69
C ASP A 107 -64.28 -1.77 18.85
N ARG A 108 -64.54 -2.79 19.71
CA ARG A 108 -63.59 -3.20 20.77
C ARG A 108 -62.24 -3.66 20.21
N LEU A 109 -62.22 -4.32 19.06
CA LEU A 109 -60.98 -4.71 18.39
C LEU A 109 -60.24 -3.49 17.83
N GLN A 110 -60.97 -2.52 17.26
CA GLN A 110 -60.39 -1.27 16.77
C GLN A 110 -59.82 -0.43 17.92
N GLU A 111 -60.54 -0.32 19.04
CA GLU A 111 -60.06 0.32 20.28
C GLU A 111 -58.82 -0.39 20.83
N HIS A 112 -58.81 -1.72 20.85
CA HIS A 112 -57.66 -2.51 21.28
C HIS A 112 -56.45 -2.32 20.36
N LEU A 113 -56.66 -2.28 19.04
CA LEU A 113 -55.61 -1.99 18.07
C LEU A 113 -55.07 -0.56 18.21
N ALA A 114 -55.95 0.43 18.47
CA ALA A 114 -55.54 1.80 18.75
C ALA A 114 -54.73 1.87 20.05
N ALA A 115 -55.14 1.15 21.10
CA ALA A 115 -54.40 1.05 22.35
C ALA A 115 -53.03 0.40 22.17
N ILE A 116 -52.91 -0.66 21.35
CA ILE A 116 -51.62 -1.28 21.01
C ILE A 116 -50.73 -0.28 20.26
N ARG A 117 -51.27 0.42 19.26
CA ARG A 117 -50.51 1.42 18.49
C ARG A 117 -50.02 2.56 19.39
N LEU A 118 -50.85 3.01 20.34
CA LEU A 118 -50.47 4.02 21.33
C LEU A 118 -49.39 3.51 22.29
N ARG A 119 -49.49 2.26 22.77
CA ARG A 119 -48.45 1.63 23.60
C ARG A 119 -47.12 1.52 22.86
N GLN A 120 -47.13 1.06 21.60
CA GLN A 120 -45.94 1.00 20.76
C GLN A 120 -45.32 2.38 20.52
N ARG A 121 -46.14 3.42 20.30
CA ARG A 121 -45.65 4.81 20.18
C ARG A 121 -45.00 5.28 21.48
N ARG A 122 -45.62 5.00 22.63
CA ARG A 122 -45.07 5.33 23.95
C ARG A 122 -43.75 4.61 24.20
N GLU A 123 -43.64 3.33 23.88
CA GLU A 123 -42.40 2.56 24.00
C GLU A 123 -41.29 3.13 23.13
N LYS A 124 -41.59 3.52 21.88
CA LYS A 124 -40.64 4.19 21.00
C LYS A 124 -40.16 5.52 21.57
N LEU A 125 -41.07 6.35 22.08
CA LEU A 125 -40.71 7.62 22.71
C LEU A 125 -39.87 7.41 23.98
N GLN A 126 -40.21 6.44 24.81
CA GLN A 126 -39.40 6.07 25.98
C GLN A 126 -38.01 5.55 25.59
N ALA A 127 -37.88 4.82 24.48
CA ALA A 127 -36.57 4.40 23.98
C ALA A 127 -35.73 5.59 23.52
N ILE A 128 -36.33 6.57 22.84
CA ILE A 128 -35.66 7.81 22.43
C ILE A 128 -35.26 8.61 23.67
N GLU A 129 -36.15 8.78 24.65
CA GLU A 129 -35.87 9.48 25.91
C GLU A 129 -34.72 8.82 26.68
N ARG A 130 -34.73 7.48 26.82
CA ARG A 130 -33.60 6.74 27.40
C ARG A 130 -32.31 6.94 26.60
N GLY A 131 -32.40 6.97 25.27
CA GLY A 131 -31.26 7.25 24.40
C GLY A 131 -30.69 8.66 24.61
N LEU A 132 -31.55 9.67 24.67
CA LEU A 132 -31.17 11.06 24.94
C LEU A 132 -30.58 11.21 26.35
N ASN A 133 -31.16 10.56 27.35
CA ASN A 133 -30.63 10.55 28.72
C ASN A 133 -29.25 9.87 28.77
N ALA A 134 -29.08 8.74 28.08
CA ALA A 134 -27.80 8.05 27.99
C ALA A 134 -26.75 8.89 27.24
N LEU A 135 -27.14 9.64 26.22
CA LEU A 135 -26.27 10.59 25.53
C LEU A 135 -25.90 11.78 26.44
N GLY A 136 -26.86 12.34 27.17
CA GLY A 136 -26.63 13.42 28.13
C GLY A 136 -25.76 13.03 29.32
N GLN A 137 -25.74 11.75 29.70
CA GLN A 137 -24.83 11.22 30.73
C GLN A 137 -23.39 11.00 30.22
N LYS A 138 -23.17 11.01 28.90
CA LYS A 138 -21.80 10.91 28.39
C LYS A 138 -21.08 12.23 28.66
N PRO A 139 -19.81 12.18 29.10
CA PRO A 139 -19.03 13.39 29.36
C PRO A 139 -18.92 14.26 28.10
N ALA A 140 -18.92 13.64 26.91
CA ALA A 140 -18.91 14.33 25.61
C ALA A 140 -20.12 15.21 25.29
N ALA A 141 -21.24 15.07 26.02
CA ALA A 141 -22.43 15.88 25.83
C ALA A 141 -22.47 17.12 26.74
N SER A 142 -21.52 17.27 27.66
CA SER A 142 -21.41 18.50 28.45
C SER A 142 -20.89 19.64 27.57
N PRO A 143 -21.43 20.86 27.68
CA PRO A 143 -21.00 22.00 26.87
C PRO A 143 -19.54 22.40 27.12
N GLY A 144 -18.91 21.90 28.19
CA GLY A 144 -17.51 22.13 28.55
C GLY A 144 -16.56 20.97 28.21
N PHE A 145 -17.03 19.86 27.63
CA PHE A 145 -16.15 18.70 27.36
C PHE A 145 -14.98 19.02 26.44
N LEU A 146 -15.20 19.95 25.50
CA LEU A 146 -14.18 20.43 24.56
C LEU A 146 -13.56 21.76 25.00
N ASP A 147 -13.85 22.24 26.21
CA ASP A 147 -13.23 23.47 26.71
C ASP A 147 -11.74 23.18 26.99
N PRO A 148 -10.80 23.83 26.29
CA PRO A 148 -9.38 23.64 26.51
C PRO A 148 -9.01 23.93 27.97
N ALA A 149 -9.72 24.85 28.63
CA ALA A 149 -9.47 25.18 30.02
C ALA A 149 -9.87 24.06 31.00
N GLU A 150 -10.70 23.07 30.59
CA GLU A 150 -11.04 21.87 31.37
C GLU A 150 -10.16 20.68 30.98
N ILE A 151 -9.90 20.50 29.68
CA ILE A 151 -9.05 19.43 29.14
C ILE A 151 -7.61 19.54 29.67
N PHE A 152 -7.10 20.76 29.78
CA PHE A 152 -5.72 21.01 30.16
C PHE A 152 -5.52 21.26 31.67
N ARG A 153 -6.56 21.16 32.53
CA ARG A 153 -6.45 21.41 33.99
C ARG A 153 -5.44 20.50 34.68
N ASP A 154 -5.43 19.22 34.30
CA ASP A 154 -4.55 18.20 34.89
C ASP A 154 -3.28 17.97 34.07
N SER A 155 -3.11 18.70 32.95
CA SER A 155 -1.93 18.62 32.10
C SER A 155 -0.83 19.55 32.61
N ARG A 156 0.43 19.17 32.42
CA ARG A 156 1.56 20.10 32.64
C ARG A 156 1.36 21.30 31.71
N PRO A 157 1.65 22.54 32.16
CA PRO A 157 1.56 23.70 31.30
C PRO A 157 2.40 23.44 30.05
N LEU A 158 1.75 23.49 28.89
CA LEU A 158 2.45 23.36 27.62
C LEU A 158 3.52 24.46 27.55
N PRO A 159 4.68 24.18 26.93
CA PRO A 159 5.65 25.23 26.66
C PRO A 159 4.93 26.38 25.93
N ASN A 160 5.19 27.62 26.37
CA ASN A 160 4.51 28.81 25.85
C ASN A 160 4.79 28.90 24.35
N VAL A 161 3.83 28.46 23.54
CA VAL A 161 3.94 28.49 22.09
C VAL A 161 3.78 29.96 21.69
N PRO A 162 4.64 30.52 20.83
CA PRO A 162 4.49 31.88 20.33
C PRO A 162 3.06 32.11 19.86
N GLN A 163 2.39 33.14 20.38
CA GLN A 163 1.00 33.46 20.06
C GLN A 163 0.81 33.66 18.55
N GLU A 164 1.87 34.01 17.83
CA GLU A 164 1.94 34.11 16.37
C GLU A 164 1.64 32.77 15.66
N LEU A 165 2.12 31.64 16.20
CA LEU A 165 1.89 30.31 15.62
C LEU A 165 0.49 29.78 15.91
N VAL A 166 -0.08 30.10 17.07
CA VAL A 166 -1.47 29.73 17.40
C VAL A 166 -2.44 30.60 16.62
N ALA A 167 -2.17 31.91 16.51
CA ALA A 167 -2.93 32.80 15.66
C ALA A 167 -2.88 32.35 14.20
N ALA A 168 -1.73 31.89 13.69
CA ALA A 168 -1.61 31.36 12.32
C ALA A 168 -2.55 30.16 12.04
N VAL A 169 -2.80 29.31 13.04
CA VAL A 169 -3.61 28.09 12.89
C VAL A 169 -5.10 28.31 13.17
N THR A 170 -5.47 29.28 14.02
CA THR A 170 -6.89 29.63 14.29
C THR A 170 -7.46 30.70 13.35
N LEU A 171 -6.73 31.09 12.31
CA LEU A 171 -7.14 32.15 11.37
C LEU A 171 -8.36 31.80 10.52
N ASP A 172 -8.82 30.56 10.45
CA ASP A 172 -9.93 30.22 9.53
C ASP A 172 -11.34 30.56 10.06
N GLU A 173 -11.53 30.81 11.37
CA GLU A 173 -12.90 30.99 11.92
C GLU A 173 -13.24 32.43 12.35
N THR A 174 -12.28 33.35 12.47
CA THR A 174 -12.56 34.73 12.96
C THR A 174 -11.92 35.86 12.16
N ILE A 175 -11.68 35.69 10.85
CA ILE A 175 -11.28 36.83 10.01
C ILE A 175 -12.53 37.63 9.64
N SER A 176 -12.77 38.71 10.36
CA SER A 176 -13.76 39.71 9.96
C SER A 176 -13.30 40.42 8.67
N ALA A 177 -14.28 40.76 7.82
CA ALA A 177 -14.12 41.43 6.53
C ALA A 177 -13.12 42.61 6.44
N PRO A 178 -12.85 43.44 7.48
CA PRO A 178 -11.82 44.48 7.40
C PRO A 178 -10.40 43.93 7.23
N ARG A 179 -10.03 42.80 7.84
CA ARG A 179 -8.65 42.27 7.78
C ARG A 179 -8.28 41.73 6.39
N VAL A 180 -9.27 41.26 5.62
CA VAL A 180 -9.07 40.87 4.22
C VAL A 180 -8.78 42.11 3.35
N ARG A 181 -9.47 43.23 3.61
CA ARG A 181 -9.20 44.50 2.91
C ARG A 181 -7.81 45.04 3.25
N ASP A 182 -7.42 44.99 4.53
CA ASP A 182 -6.07 45.39 4.94
C ASP A 182 -4.98 44.54 4.25
N LEU A 183 -5.23 43.23 4.08
CA LEU A 183 -4.30 42.34 3.37
C LEU A 183 -4.26 42.63 1.86
N ILE A 184 -5.40 42.97 1.25
CA ILE A 184 -5.47 43.42 -0.14
C ILE A 184 -4.71 44.73 -0.32
N ASP A 185 -4.90 45.72 0.56
CA ASP A 185 -4.20 47.00 0.51
C ASP A 185 -2.68 46.84 0.68
N GLN A 186 -2.24 45.91 1.54
CA GLN A 186 -0.82 45.53 1.67
C GLN A 186 -0.29 44.90 0.38
N LEU A 187 -1.05 43.98 -0.23
CA LEU A 187 -0.66 43.37 -1.50
C LEU A 187 -0.59 44.41 -2.62
N GLU A 188 -1.57 45.31 -2.72
CA GLU A 188 -1.57 46.41 -3.69
C GLU A 188 -0.36 47.33 -3.50
N LYS A 189 -0.01 47.67 -2.25
CA LYS A 189 1.19 48.44 -1.93
C LYS A 189 2.47 47.71 -2.37
N HIS A 190 2.60 46.42 -2.09
CA HIS A 190 3.77 45.63 -2.52
C HIS A 190 3.85 45.49 -4.04
N VAL A 191 2.72 45.31 -4.71
CA VAL A 191 2.65 45.26 -6.18
C VAL A 191 3.04 46.61 -6.78
N LEU A 192 2.65 47.73 -6.19
CA LEU A 192 3.09 49.06 -6.64
C LEU A 192 4.59 49.29 -6.40
N GLN A 193 5.11 48.90 -5.23
CA GLN A 193 6.53 49.02 -4.92
C GLN A 193 7.39 48.20 -5.88
N THR A 194 7.03 46.95 -6.14
CA THR A 194 7.74 46.07 -7.09
C THR A 194 7.67 46.61 -8.52
N LYS A 195 6.52 47.12 -8.97
CA LYS A 195 6.40 47.78 -10.28
C LYS A 195 7.29 49.01 -10.41
N LEU A 196 7.44 49.81 -9.34
CA LEU A 196 8.34 50.97 -9.34
C LEU A 196 9.81 50.55 -9.34
N LEU A 197 10.19 49.51 -8.59
CA LEU A 197 11.53 48.95 -8.61
C LEU A 197 11.89 48.40 -9.99
N LEU A 198 10.98 47.64 -10.61
CA LEU A 198 11.16 47.13 -11.96
C LEU A 198 11.41 48.26 -12.96
N ARG A 199 10.58 49.31 -12.95
CA ARG A 199 10.79 50.48 -13.84
C ARG A 199 12.12 51.18 -13.58
N ARG A 200 12.57 51.24 -12.33
CA ARG A 200 13.88 51.81 -11.99
C ARG A 200 15.01 50.96 -12.56
N GLU A 201 14.92 49.64 -12.43
CA GLU A 201 15.89 48.70 -12.99
C GLU A 201 15.91 48.74 -14.53
N GLU A 202 14.74 48.76 -15.18
CA GLU A 202 14.62 48.95 -16.64
C GLU A 202 15.32 50.23 -17.10
N GLN A 203 15.10 51.35 -16.41
CA GLN A 203 15.79 52.61 -16.70
C GLN A 203 17.31 52.53 -16.47
N LEU A 204 17.76 51.78 -15.46
CA LEU A 204 19.19 51.54 -15.23
C LEU A 204 19.79 50.65 -16.33
N LEU A 205 19.06 49.65 -16.79
CA LEU A 205 19.44 48.80 -17.92
C LEU A 205 19.51 49.62 -19.21
N GLU A 206 18.56 50.49 -19.49
CA GLU A 206 18.60 51.39 -20.64
C GLU A 206 19.78 52.36 -20.57
N LYS A 207 20.07 52.93 -19.39
CA LYS A 207 21.25 53.78 -19.17
C LYS A 207 22.56 53.00 -19.32
N ALA A 208 22.61 51.75 -18.87
CA ALA A 208 23.77 50.88 -19.05
C ALA A 208 23.97 50.50 -20.52
N LYS A 209 22.89 50.15 -21.22
CA LYS A 209 22.88 49.91 -22.68
C LYS A 209 23.32 51.15 -23.46
N ALA A 210 22.88 52.34 -23.06
CA ALA A 210 23.29 53.59 -23.70
C ALA A 210 24.75 53.98 -23.42
N ARG A 211 25.32 53.59 -22.26
CA ARG A 211 26.74 53.76 -21.93
C ARG A 211 27.64 52.72 -22.57
N SER A 212 27.09 51.58 -22.98
CA SER A 212 27.78 50.54 -23.71
C SER A 212 28.02 51.00 -25.16
N THR A 213 29.26 51.32 -25.50
CA THR A 213 29.71 51.58 -26.89
C THR A 213 29.97 50.30 -27.69
N ALA A 214 29.70 49.12 -27.11
CA ALA A 214 29.92 47.84 -27.75
C ALA A 214 28.81 47.54 -28.77
N ARG A 215 29.12 47.71 -30.06
CA ARG A 215 28.27 47.27 -31.16
C ARG A 215 28.47 45.74 -31.32
N PRO A 216 27.41 44.93 -31.47
CA PRO A 216 27.49 43.46 -31.39
C PRO A 216 28.40 42.79 -32.45
N GLY A 217 28.85 43.54 -33.47
CA GLY A 217 29.75 43.06 -34.52
C GLY A 217 31.26 43.22 -34.26
N THR A 218 31.70 43.95 -33.23
CA THR A 218 33.14 44.22 -32.97
C THR A 218 33.71 43.53 -31.73
N ILE A 219 32.96 42.60 -31.14
CA ILE A 219 33.30 41.96 -29.87
C ILE A 219 33.95 40.61 -30.17
N SER A 220 35.18 40.39 -29.68
CA SER A 220 35.91 39.13 -29.85
C SER A 220 35.15 37.97 -29.21
N GLU A 221 35.21 36.79 -29.84
CA GLU A 221 34.49 35.59 -29.35
C GLU A 221 34.93 35.17 -27.94
N GLY A 222 36.21 35.38 -27.60
CA GLY A 222 36.72 35.17 -26.24
C GLY A 222 36.07 36.09 -25.21
N ALA A 223 35.87 37.38 -25.54
CA ALA A 223 35.18 38.31 -24.64
C ALA A 223 33.68 37.97 -24.49
N LYS A 224 33.05 37.40 -25.54
CA LYS A 224 31.67 36.87 -25.46
C LYS A 224 31.59 35.66 -24.54
N PHE A 225 32.52 34.71 -24.66
CA PHE A 225 32.56 33.52 -23.80
C PHE A 225 32.84 33.88 -22.34
N GLU A 226 33.75 34.81 -22.07
CA GLU A 226 33.98 35.30 -20.72
C GLU A 226 32.77 36.04 -20.13
N ALA A 227 32.10 36.88 -20.93
CA ALA A 227 30.88 37.55 -20.50
C ALA A 227 29.77 36.53 -20.17
N LEU A 228 29.59 35.51 -21.01
CA LEU A 228 28.63 34.43 -20.76
C LEU A 228 28.98 33.63 -19.50
N ASN A 229 30.25 33.31 -19.28
CA ASN A 229 30.68 32.63 -18.05
C ASN A 229 30.48 33.50 -16.81
N ARG A 230 30.70 34.82 -16.90
CA ARG A 230 30.40 35.76 -15.80
C ARG A 230 28.90 35.84 -15.53
N THR A 231 28.06 35.96 -16.57
CA THR A 231 26.60 35.92 -16.40
C THR A 231 26.11 34.59 -15.84
N ARG A 232 26.72 33.47 -16.24
CA ARG A 232 26.41 32.14 -15.70
C ARG A 232 26.76 32.06 -14.22
N ALA A 233 27.96 32.52 -13.84
CA ALA A 233 28.38 32.54 -12.44
C ALA A 233 27.50 33.47 -11.57
N GLU A 234 27.12 34.63 -12.09
CA GLU A 234 26.21 35.57 -11.41
C GLU A 234 24.80 34.99 -11.27
N LEU A 235 24.28 34.31 -12.31
CA LEU A 235 22.98 33.62 -12.23
C LEU A 235 23.01 32.46 -11.25
N ILE A 236 24.08 31.66 -11.24
CA ILE A 236 24.26 30.59 -10.25
C ILE A 236 24.27 31.19 -8.84
N ASN A 237 25.06 32.23 -8.60
CA ASN A 237 25.12 32.88 -7.29
C ASN A 237 23.79 33.53 -6.90
N TRP A 238 23.04 34.12 -7.85
CA TRP A 238 21.71 34.65 -7.60
C TRP A 238 20.71 33.54 -7.26
N ILE A 239 20.72 32.43 -7.99
CA ILE A 239 19.88 31.25 -7.73
C ILE A 239 20.24 30.64 -6.37
N GLU A 240 21.52 30.49 -6.06
CA GLU A 240 22.01 29.99 -4.77
C GLU A 240 21.63 30.92 -3.62
N ALA A 241 21.73 32.24 -3.80
CA ALA A 241 21.29 33.21 -2.82
C ALA A 241 19.77 33.22 -2.63
N GLU A 242 18.99 33.09 -3.71
CA GLU A 242 17.53 33.06 -3.65
C GLU A 242 17.01 31.73 -3.08
N LEU A 243 17.64 30.60 -3.41
CA LEU A 243 17.39 29.31 -2.79
C LEU A 243 17.82 29.31 -1.31
N GLY A 244 18.91 30.01 -0.97
CA GLY A 244 19.35 30.20 0.41
C GLY A 244 18.35 31.01 1.24
N LYS A 245 17.72 32.05 0.66
CA LYS A 245 16.61 32.77 1.30
C LYS A 245 15.35 31.91 1.40
N ALA A 246 15.02 31.13 0.37
CA ALA A 246 13.83 30.26 0.39
C ALA A 246 13.97 29.06 1.35
N ALA A 247 15.21 28.60 1.61
CA ALA A 247 15.50 27.51 2.56
C ALA A 247 15.81 28.00 3.99
N GLY A 248 16.00 29.32 4.17
CA GLY A 248 16.51 29.92 5.40
C GLY A 248 15.78 31.17 5.88
N ASP A 249 14.56 31.46 5.39
CA ASP A 249 13.70 32.52 5.95
C ASP A 249 12.92 32.02 7.16
N ASP A 250 13.69 31.67 8.18
CA ASP A 250 13.33 31.86 9.59
C ASP A 250 14.60 32.43 10.26
N GLY A 251 14.92 33.68 9.92
CA GLY A 251 15.92 34.47 10.65
C GLY A 251 17.03 35.09 9.81
N ASN A 252 16.93 36.42 9.71
CA ASN A 252 18.00 37.40 9.48
C ASN A 252 18.51 37.65 8.05
N ALA A 253 17.97 38.71 7.46
CA ALA A 253 18.74 39.88 7.05
C ALA A 253 18.06 41.10 7.71
N ASP A 254 18.68 41.99 8.46
CA ASP A 254 19.96 42.68 8.28
C ASP A 254 20.32 43.37 9.63
N GLY A 255 21.61 43.52 9.96
CA GLY A 255 22.05 44.20 11.17
C GLY A 255 23.39 43.72 11.74
N GLN A 256 24.48 44.04 11.04
CA GLN A 256 25.83 44.02 11.64
C GLN A 256 25.95 45.06 12.77
N ASP A 257 26.81 44.74 13.73
CA ASP A 257 27.32 45.55 14.84
C ASP A 257 26.41 45.76 16.07
N SER A 258 26.32 44.75 16.96
CA SER A 258 26.14 44.95 18.43
C SER A 258 26.23 43.71 19.35
N GLN A 259 26.46 42.48 18.87
CA GLN A 259 26.42 41.29 19.73
C GLN A 259 27.76 40.54 19.82
N LYS A 260 28.72 41.09 20.57
CA LYS A 260 29.83 40.28 21.14
C LYS A 260 29.76 40.08 22.65
N HIS A 261 28.75 40.62 23.34
CA HIS A 261 28.59 40.48 24.79
C HIS A 261 27.41 39.61 25.27
N ARG A 262 26.62 38.99 24.38
CA ARG A 262 25.49 38.12 24.77
C ARG A 262 25.72 36.60 24.68
N ALA A 263 26.66 36.15 23.84
CA ALA A 263 26.85 34.71 23.60
C ALA A 263 27.37 33.92 24.81
N SER A 264 28.01 34.56 25.80
CA SER A 264 28.47 33.84 27.00
C SER A 264 27.37 33.57 28.01
N ALA A 265 26.34 34.43 28.08
CA ALA A 265 25.21 34.22 28.99
C ALA A 265 24.28 33.10 28.49
N ASP A 266 24.13 32.99 27.17
CA ASP A 266 23.30 31.94 26.55
C ASP A 266 23.93 30.54 26.68
N HIS A 267 25.27 30.44 26.71
CA HIS A 267 25.97 29.17 26.93
C HIS A 267 25.86 28.68 28.38
N VAL A 268 25.99 29.58 29.36
CA VAL A 268 25.80 29.25 30.78
C VAL A 268 24.35 28.86 31.05
N ASN A 269 23.38 29.52 30.41
CA ASN A 269 21.97 29.17 30.51
C ASN A 269 21.67 27.82 29.85
N MET A 270 22.35 27.45 28.76
CA MET A 270 22.27 26.11 28.17
C MET A 270 22.85 25.04 29.09
N GLU A 271 24.00 25.28 29.73
CA GLU A 271 24.59 24.35 30.69
C GLU A 271 23.69 24.14 31.91
N GLU A 272 23.10 25.21 32.45
CA GLU A 272 22.12 25.14 33.54
C GLU A 272 20.86 24.36 33.11
N GLN A 273 20.39 24.55 31.88
CA GLN A 273 19.28 23.79 31.33
C GLN A 273 19.62 22.30 31.18
N LEU A 274 20.81 21.96 30.68
CA LEU A 274 21.28 20.57 30.58
C LEU A 274 21.39 19.92 31.96
N VAL A 275 21.95 20.61 32.95
CA VAL A 275 22.00 20.12 34.34
C VAL A 275 20.58 19.89 34.85
N SER A 276 19.65 20.83 34.65
CA SER A 276 18.25 20.67 35.05
C SER A 276 17.55 19.48 34.36
N ILE A 277 17.89 19.18 33.10
CA ILE A 277 17.35 18.05 32.35
C ILE A 277 17.92 16.74 32.89
N THR A 278 19.22 16.68 33.16
CA THR A 278 19.86 15.50 33.75
C THR A 278 19.31 15.20 35.15
N GLU A 279 19.07 16.22 35.97
CA GLU A 279 18.40 16.06 37.27
C GLU A 279 16.95 15.56 37.14
N LYS A 280 16.18 16.08 36.18
CA LYS A 280 14.82 15.59 35.92
C LYS A 280 14.83 14.14 35.45
N TYR A 281 15.80 13.77 34.61
CA TYR A 281 15.93 12.42 34.07
C TYR A 281 16.36 11.40 35.15
N THR A 282 17.30 11.77 36.02
CA THR A 282 17.70 10.93 37.16
C THR A 282 16.53 10.70 38.12
N ARG A 283 15.77 11.76 38.47
CA ARG A 283 14.55 11.62 39.28
C ARG A 283 13.51 10.70 38.61
N TYR A 284 13.32 10.80 37.30
CA TYR A 284 12.44 9.90 36.55
C TYR A 284 12.91 8.44 36.63
N LEU A 285 14.21 8.18 36.44
CA LEU A 285 14.78 6.84 36.55
C LEU A 285 14.59 6.27 37.96
N ASP A 286 14.77 7.07 39.00
CA ASP A 286 14.60 6.62 40.39
C ASP A 286 13.15 6.27 40.71
N VAL A 287 12.18 7.07 40.24
CA VAL A 287 10.76 6.75 40.38
C VAL A 287 10.41 5.47 39.62
N ARG A 288 10.95 5.29 38.40
CA ARG A 288 10.72 4.10 37.60
C ARG A 288 11.31 2.84 38.23
N LYS A 289 12.51 2.94 38.83
CA LYS A 289 13.11 1.85 39.60
C LYS A 289 12.23 1.47 40.80
N LYS A 290 11.76 2.46 41.57
CA LYS A 290 10.82 2.23 42.70
C LYS A 290 9.51 1.60 42.23
N LEU A 291 8.97 2.01 41.08
CA LEU A 291 7.76 1.40 40.51
C LEU A 291 8.02 -0.05 40.12
N LEU A 292 9.13 -0.35 39.46
CA LEU A 292 9.52 -1.72 39.13
C LEU A 292 9.75 -2.59 40.36
N GLU A 293 10.32 -2.03 41.44
CA GLU A 293 10.45 -2.71 42.73
C GLU A 293 9.07 -3.00 43.35
N LEU A 294 8.14 -2.05 43.32
CA LEU A 294 6.78 -2.26 43.82
C LEU A 294 5.99 -3.30 43.00
N VAL A 295 6.13 -3.28 41.67
CA VAL A 295 5.53 -4.29 40.78
C VAL A 295 6.19 -5.65 40.98
N GLY A 296 7.50 -5.69 41.18
CA GLY A 296 8.25 -6.91 41.47
C GLY A 296 7.96 -7.51 42.85
N GLN A 297 7.56 -6.69 43.81
CA GLN A 297 7.14 -7.12 45.16
C GLN A 297 5.66 -7.51 45.25
N GLN A 298 4.87 -7.37 44.19
CA GLN A 298 3.49 -7.84 44.19
C GLN A 298 3.48 -9.38 44.16
N PRO A 299 3.06 -10.07 45.24
CA PRO A 299 2.97 -11.52 45.21
C PRO A 299 1.93 -11.91 44.15
N GLN A 300 2.36 -12.70 43.17
CA GLN A 300 1.46 -13.33 42.22
C GLN A 300 0.34 -14.02 43.01
N PRO A 301 -0.95 -13.75 42.73
CA PRO A 301 -2.02 -14.48 43.38
C PRO A 301 -1.96 -15.92 42.89
N THR A 302 -1.37 -16.81 43.71
CA THR A 302 -1.57 -18.25 43.59
C THR A 302 -3.05 -18.53 43.80
N ILE A 303 -3.77 -18.70 42.70
CA ILE A 303 -5.14 -19.22 42.68
C ILE A 303 -5.05 -20.66 43.17
N LYS A 304 -5.35 -20.89 44.45
CA LYS A 304 -5.63 -22.23 44.96
C LYS A 304 -7.05 -22.58 44.52
N LEU A 305 -7.18 -23.66 43.75
CA LEU A 305 -8.43 -24.28 43.37
C LEU A 305 -9.25 -24.60 44.64
N PRO A 306 -10.55 -24.26 44.72
CA PRO A 306 -11.33 -24.56 45.92
C PRO A 306 -11.56 -26.07 46.02
N THR A 307 -10.98 -26.65 47.06
CA THR A 307 -11.29 -27.99 47.55
C THR A 307 -12.76 -28.02 47.97
N LYS A 308 -13.46 -29.04 47.49
CA LYS A 308 -14.87 -29.34 47.76
C LYS A 308 -15.09 -29.54 49.26
N GLU A 309 -15.65 -28.54 49.94
CA GLU A 309 -16.20 -28.68 51.28
C GLU A 309 -17.73 -28.62 51.25
N ALA A 310 -18.32 -29.47 52.09
CA ALA A 310 -19.73 -29.81 52.13
C ALA A 310 -20.61 -28.66 52.64
N ASN A 311 -21.77 -28.50 52.00
CA ASN A 311 -22.83 -27.56 52.36
C ASN A 311 -23.34 -27.75 53.81
N PRO A 312 -23.59 -26.66 54.56
CA PRO A 312 -24.63 -26.63 55.58
C PRO A 312 -25.99 -26.16 54.99
N PRO A 313 -27.13 -26.57 55.57
CA PRO A 313 -28.46 -26.35 55.01
C PRO A 313 -28.96 -24.92 55.25
N VAL A 314 -29.30 -24.21 54.17
CA VAL A 314 -29.99 -22.92 54.21
C VAL A 314 -31.50 -23.15 54.04
N PRO A 315 -32.36 -22.49 54.84
CA PRO A 315 -33.81 -22.69 54.81
C PRO A 315 -34.46 -22.28 53.49
N ALA A 316 -35.49 -23.04 53.11
CA ALA A 316 -36.20 -23.00 51.84
C ALA A 316 -36.83 -21.63 51.53
N VAL A 317 -36.31 -20.98 50.49
CA VAL A 317 -37.00 -19.91 49.75
C VAL A 317 -37.78 -20.57 48.61
N PRO A 318 -39.06 -20.23 48.38
CA PRO A 318 -39.86 -20.84 47.32
C PRO A 318 -39.23 -20.58 45.95
N SER A 319 -38.96 -21.67 45.21
CA SER A 319 -38.39 -21.62 43.87
C SER A 319 -39.35 -20.91 42.91
N PRO A 320 -38.92 -19.84 42.21
CA PRO A 320 -39.69 -19.30 41.09
C PRO A 320 -39.76 -20.34 39.96
N PRO A 321 -40.79 -20.29 39.09
CA PRO A 321 -40.98 -21.25 38.01
C PRO A 321 -39.73 -21.32 37.10
N PRO A 322 -39.42 -22.48 36.48
CA PRO A 322 -38.17 -22.69 35.78
C PRO A 322 -38.07 -21.81 34.52
N THR A 323 -37.48 -20.63 34.65
CA THR A 323 -37.10 -19.75 33.51
C THR A 323 -35.91 -20.31 32.72
N ALA A 324 -35.33 -21.42 33.19
CA ALA A 324 -34.24 -22.14 32.54
C ALA A 324 -34.56 -22.44 31.06
N HIS A 325 -35.77 -22.90 30.74
CA HIS A 325 -36.17 -23.22 29.37
C HIS A 325 -36.19 -22.01 28.42
N VAL A 326 -36.36 -20.78 28.93
CA VAL A 326 -36.33 -19.56 28.12
C VAL A 326 -34.90 -19.11 27.84
N LEU A 327 -33.97 -19.35 28.78
CA LEU A 327 -32.57 -18.95 28.65
C LEU A 327 -31.68 -20.01 27.99
N THR A 328 -32.08 -21.29 28.04
CA THR A 328 -31.34 -22.42 27.43
C THR A 328 -30.97 -22.17 25.96
N PRO A 329 -31.87 -21.74 25.05
CA PRO A 329 -31.48 -21.51 23.65
C PRO A 329 -30.47 -20.36 23.47
N TYR A 330 -30.48 -19.35 24.35
CA TYR A 330 -29.50 -18.27 24.31
C TYR A 330 -28.12 -18.75 24.79
N PHE A 331 -28.07 -19.63 25.79
CA PHE A 331 -26.81 -20.25 26.22
C PHE A 331 -26.26 -21.21 25.18
N GLU A 332 -27.10 -21.99 24.50
CA GLU A 332 -26.68 -22.85 23.38
C GLU A 332 -26.12 -22.02 22.22
N HIS A 333 -26.78 -20.90 21.89
CA HIS A 333 -26.28 -19.99 20.87
C HIS A 333 -24.95 -19.35 21.28
N LEU A 334 -24.83 -18.87 22.52
CA LEU A 334 -23.59 -18.27 23.02
C LEU A 334 -22.44 -19.29 23.09
N LEU A 335 -22.73 -20.56 23.42
CA LEU A 335 -21.77 -21.65 23.34
C LEU A 335 -21.34 -21.95 21.90
N SER A 336 -22.27 -21.92 20.93
CA SER A 336 -21.93 -22.09 19.51
C SER A 336 -21.02 -20.97 19.01
N VAL A 337 -21.33 -19.72 19.34
CA VAL A 337 -20.49 -18.56 18.99
C VAL A 337 -19.12 -18.64 19.66
N ALA A 338 -19.06 -19.08 20.92
CA ALA A 338 -17.79 -19.28 21.62
C ALA A 338 -16.92 -20.38 20.96
N GLN A 339 -17.55 -21.46 20.46
CA GLN A 339 -16.87 -22.51 19.71
C GLN A 339 -16.37 -22.00 18.35
N GLU A 340 -17.17 -21.23 17.62
CA GLU A 340 -16.76 -20.57 16.38
C GLU A 340 -15.59 -19.62 16.60
N GLN A 341 -15.64 -18.79 17.65
CA GLN A 341 -14.55 -17.89 18.02
C GLN A 341 -13.26 -18.67 18.32
N LYS A 342 -13.36 -19.78 19.06
CA LYS A 342 -12.20 -20.65 19.33
C LYS A 342 -11.62 -21.23 18.03
N GLY A 343 -12.47 -21.65 17.10
CA GLY A 343 -12.07 -22.10 15.77
C GLY A 343 -11.36 -21.01 14.96
N LEU A 344 -11.91 -19.80 14.95
CA LEU A 344 -11.30 -18.64 14.28
C LEU A 344 -9.95 -18.25 14.88
N ILE A 345 -9.80 -18.32 16.21
CA ILE A 345 -8.52 -18.06 16.89
C ILE A 345 -7.47 -19.12 16.50
N ALA A 346 -7.86 -20.40 16.46
CA ALA A 346 -6.97 -21.48 16.03
C ALA A 346 -6.58 -21.35 14.55
N HIS A 347 -7.52 -20.96 13.68
CA HIS A 347 -7.24 -20.71 12.28
C HIS A 347 -6.30 -19.49 12.10
N LYS A 348 -6.54 -18.41 12.84
CA LYS A 348 -5.67 -17.23 12.84
C LYS A 348 -4.26 -17.59 13.29
N SER A 349 -4.10 -18.33 14.39
CA SER A 349 -2.77 -18.72 14.88
C SER A 349 -2.05 -19.64 13.89
N HIS A 350 -2.77 -20.59 13.27
CA HIS A 350 -2.22 -21.44 12.20
C HIS A 350 -1.75 -20.61 11.00
N LEU A 351 -2.59 -19.70 10.48
CA LEU A 351 -2.21 -18.83 9.37
C LEU A 351 -1.02 -17.94 9.71
N SER A 352 -0.99 -17.34 10.90
CA SER A 352 0.14 -16.55 11.36
C SER A 352 1.42 -17.38 11.45
N ALA A 353 1.34 -18.63 11.93
CA ALA A 353 2.48 -19.53 11.98
C ALA A 353 2.98 -19.92 10.58
N VAL A 354 2.08 -20.20 9.64
CA VAL A 354 2.42 -20.50 8.24
C VAL A 354 3.06 -19.28 7.57
N ILE A 355 2.48 -18.08 7.71
CA ILE A 355 3.05 -16.85 7.15
C ILE A 355 4.43 -16.59 7.74
N ALA A 356 4.61 -16.72 9.05
CA ALA A 356 5.92 -16.56 9.69
C ALA A 356 6.94 -17.59 9.19
N LYS A 357 6.50 -18.84 8.95
CA LYS A 357 7.36 -19.88 8.36
C LYS A 357 7.78 -19.51 6.94
N GLN A 358 6.83 -19.08 6.11
CA GLN A 358 7.09 -18.70 4.71
C GLN A 358 7.97 -17.44 4.61
N LEU A 359 7.79 -16.46 5.50
CA LEU A 359 8.69 -15.30 5.57
C LEU A 359 10.12 -15.72 5.91
N ARG A 360 10.31 -16.63 6.88
CA ARG A 360 11.64 -17.16 7.20
C ARG A 360 12.26 -17.98 6.06
N GLU A 361 11.46 -18.80 5.38
CA GLU A 361 11.90 -19.55 4.20
C GLU A 361 12.31 -18.60 3.07
N ASN A 362 11.55 -17.55 2.80
CA ASN A 362 11.90 -16.52 1.82
C ASN A 362 13.17 -15.75 2.20
N ASP A 363 13.31 -15.39 3.47
CA ASP A 363 14.48 -14.73 4.03
C ASP A 363 15.74 -15.59 3.84
N GLN A 364 15.66 -16.90 4.13
CA GLN A 364 16.76 -17.85 3.89
C GLN A 364 17.11 -17.98 2.41
N VAL A 365 16.12 -18.00 1.52
CA VAL A 365 16.36 -18.03 0.07
C VAL A 365 17.04 -16.75 -0.39
N LEU A 366 16.63 -15.58 0.11
CA LEU A 366 17.27 -14.31 -0.22
C LEU A 366 18.73 -14.25 0.27
N ASP A 367 19.01 -14.78 1.46
CA ASP A 367 20.37 -14.86 1.98
C ASP A 367 21.24 -15.80 1.13
N HIS A 368 20.70 -16.97 0.76
CA HIS A 368 21.41 -17.90 -0.12
C HIS A 368 21.68 -17.30 -1.50
N LEU A 369 20.69 -16.64 -2.10
CA LEU A 369 20.88 -15.92 -3.36
C LEU A 369 21.94 -14.83 -3.23
N ALA A 370 21.98 -14.12 -2.09
CA ALA A 370 23.00 -13.10 -1.83
C ALA A 370 24.42 -13.71 -1.77
N GLU A 371 24.58 -14.88 -1.15
CA GLU A 371 25.85 -15.64 -1.13
C GLU A 371 26.28 -16.11 -2.53
N GLU A 372 25.33 -16.50 -3.38
CA GLU A 372 25.60 -16.92 -4.76
C GLU A 372 25.84 -15.75 -5.73
N SER A 373 25.44 -14.54 -5.35
CA SER A 373 25.53 -13.39 -6.23
C SER A 373 26.97 -12.94 -6.46
N GLN A 374 27.35 -12.79 -7.73
CA GLN A 374 28.64 -12.19 -8.11
C GLN A 374 28.57 -10.65 -8.16
N LEU A 375 27.36 -10.10 -8.17
CA LEU A 375 27.10 -8.67 -8.29
C LEU A 375 27.33 -7.92 -6.96
N LEU A 376 26.89 -8.49 -5.83
CA LEU A 376 27.03 -7.85 -4.52
C LEU A 376 28.50 -7.65 -4.10
N PRO A 377 29.41 -8.63 -4.29
CA PRO A 377 30.82 -8.44 -3.97
C PRO A 377 31.51 -7.43 -4.90
N ALA A 378 31.10 -7.35 -6.17
CA ALA A 378 31.66 -6.41 -7.13
C ALA A 378 31.25 -4.95 -6.83
N HIS A 379 30.06 -4.76 -6.27
CA HIS A 379 29.52 -3.44 -5.94
C HIS A 379 28.97 -3.38 -4.50
N PRO A 380 29.84 -3.32 -3.48
CA PRO A 380 29.42 -3.27 -2.09
C PRO A 380 28.76 -1.92 -1.76
N MET A 381 27.63 -1.96 -1.05
CA MET A 381 26.96 -0.73 -0.59
C MET A 381 27.82 0.00 0.46
N PRO A 382 28.05 1.32 0.34
CA PRO A 382 28.72 2.11 1.36
C PRO A 382 27.79 2.32 2.56
N GLY A 383 28.03 1.55 3.63
CA GLY A 383 27.33 1.64 4.91
C GLY A 383 28.17 1.00 6.02
N PRO A 384 27.84 1.20 7.31
CA PRO A 384 28.58 0.61 8.42
C PRO A 384 28.64 -0.90 8.21
N GLN A 385 29.87 -1.38 8.09
CA GLN A 385 30.18 -2.69 7.55
C GLN A 385 29.36 -3.81 8.21
N GLN A 386 28.76 -4.61 7.34
CA GLN A 386 28.42 -6.02 7.49
C GLN A 386 29.66 -6.90 7.77
N THR A 387 30.70 -6.39 8.43
CA THR A 387 31.83 -7.22 8.86
C THR A 387 31.35 -8.10 10.01
N ARG A 388 30.98 -9.34 9.64
CA ARG A 388 30.54 -10.45 10.50
C ARG A 388 29.10 -10.35 11.02
N ALA A 389 28.15 -10.48 10.09
CA ALA A 389 26.78 -10.91 10.38
C ALA A 389 26.64 -12.37 10.87
N ALA A 390 27.75 -13.04 11.25
CA ALA A 390 27.70 -14.40 11.82
C ALA A 390 27.52 -14.43 13.35
N PHE A 391 27.60 -13.28 14.04
CA PHE A 391 27.57 -13.25 15.52
C PHE A 391 26.61 -12.19 16.12
N ALA A 392 26.17 -11.19 15.36
CA ALA A 392 25.31 -10.11 15.87
C ALA A 392 23.79 -10.43 15.78
N ASP A 393 23.40 -11.36 14.90
CA ASP A 393 22.00 -11.72 14.65
C ASP A 393 21.33 -12.48 15.82
N ALA A 394 22.11 -12.80 16.87
CA ALA A 394 21.62 -13.46 18.07
C ALA A 394 20.99 -12.50 19.11
N THR A 395 21.04 -11.17 18.90
CA THR A 395 20.64 -10.21 19.95
C THR A 395 19.60 -9.15 19.55
N SER A 396 19.25 -9.03 18.27
CA SER A 396 18.16 -8.15 17.83
C SER A 396 16.96 -8.97 17.35
N ASN A 397 15.87 -8.95 18.12
CA ASN A 397 14.60 -9.59 17.76
C ASN A 397 13.85 -8.89 16.59
N GLU A 398 14.45 -7.89 15.95
CA GLU A 398 13.93 -7.30 14.71
C GLU A 398 14.59 -7.99 13.52
N THR A 399 13.90 -9.00 12.98
CA THR A 399 14.28 -9.57 11.69
C THR A 399 14.19 -8.47 10.63
N PRO A 400 15.30 -8.12 9.96
CA PRO A 400 15.28 -7.14 8.88
C PRO A 400 14.33 -7.65 7.80
N GLY A 401 13.23 -6.93 7.57
CA GLY A 401 12.19 -7.36 6.62
C GLY A 401 12.77 -7.52 5.21
N ALA A 402 12.15 -8.36 4.37
CA ALA A 402 12.63 -8.70 3.03
C ALA A 402 13.06 -7.48 2.17
N SER A 403 12.40 -6.34 2.33
CA SER A 403 12.77 -5.09 1.64
C SER A 403 14.19 -4.60 1.97
N SER A 404 14.64 -4.76 3.22
CA SER A 404 15.98 -4.38 3.64
C SER A 404 17.06 -5.32 3.08
N ARG A 405 16.76 -6.62 2.94
CA ARG A 405 17.66 -7.63 2.36
C ARG A 405 17.86 -7.47 0.85
N VAL A 406 16.87 -6.91 0.15
CA VAL A 406 16.93 -6.65 -1.30
C VAL A 406 17.65 -5.34 -1.63
N ARG A 407 17.73 -4.37 -0.71
CA ARG A 407 18.40 -3.07 -0.96
C ARG A 407 19.83 -3.17 -1.51
N PRO A 408 20.71 -4.06 -1.00
CA PRO A 408 22.05 -4.25 -1.57
C PRO A 408 22.03 -4.63 -3.05
N TRP A 409 21.06 -5.44 -3.50
CA TRP A 409 20.93 -5.83 -4.90
C TRP A 409 20.54 -4.66 -5.79
N VAL A 410 19.62 -3.81 -5.32
CA VAL A 410 19.20 -2.60 -6.06
C VAL A 410 20.40 -1.67 -6.24
N PHE A 411 21.12 -1.40 -5.15
CA PHE A 411 22.32 -0.57 -5.21
C PHE A 411 23.41 -1.16 -6.11
N ALA A 412 23.67 -2.47 -5.99
CA ALA A 412 24.67 -3.16 -6.80
C ALA A 412 24.30 -3.16 -8.30
N ALA A 413 23.00 -3.25 -8.62
CA ALA A 413 22.52 -3.13 -10.00
C ALA A 413 22.69 -1.70 -10.55
N ASP A 414 22.36 -0.68 -9.77
CA ASP A 414 22.51 0.73 -10.18
C ASP A 414 23.99 1.11 -10.37
N SER A 415 24.85 0.68 -9.46
CA SER A 415 26.29 0.92 -9.55
C SER A 415 26.95 0.13 -10.68
N ALA A 416 26.53 -1.12 -10.93
CA ALA A 416 26.97 -1.86 -12.12
C ALA A 416 26.56 -1.16 -13.41
N LYS A 417 25.32 -0.66 -13.47
CA LYS A 417 24.84 0.13 -14.61
C LYS A 417 25.71 1.36 -14.84
N ILE A 418 25.99 2.14 -13.80
CA ILE A 418 26.85 3.33 -13.90
C ILE A 418 28.26 2.93 -14.37
N CYS A 419 28.87 1.91 -13.77
CA CYS A 419 30.20 1.44 -14.15
C CYS A 419 30.27 0.97 -15.60
N THR A 420 29.22 0.29 -16.11
CA THR A 420 29.17 -0.08 -17.54
C THR A 420 29.03 1.13 -18.46
N LEU A 421 28.28 2.15 -18.06
CA LEU A 421 28.14 3.38 -18.83
C LEU A 421 29.46 4.18 -18.86
N GLU A 422 30.15 4.25 -17.73
CA GLU A 422 31.47 4.87 -17.61
C GLU A 422 32.51 4.14 -18.47
N ALA A 423 32.58 2.81 -18.38
CA ALA A 423 33.49 2.02 -19.22
C ALA A 423 33.21 2.19 -20.73
N VAL A 424 31.94 2.30 -21.12
CA VAL A 424 31.58 2.59 -22.52
C VAL A 424 32.00 4.01 -22.91
N ALA A 425 31.79 5.00 -22.06
CA ALA A 425 32.21 6.37 -22.30
C ALA A 425 33.74 6.47 -22.44
N GLU A 426 34.50 5.86 -21.55
CA GLU A 426 35.96 5.79 -21.63
C GLU A 426 36.43 5.16 -22.95
N LYS A 427 35.79 4.07 -23.40
CA LYS A 427 36.13 3.43 -24.69
C LYS A 427 35.78 4.30 -25.90
N ILE A 428 34.71 5.08 -25.82
CA ILE A 428 34.35 6.05 -26.86
C ILE A 428 35.38 7.18 -26.91
N GLU A 429 35.80 7.71 -25.75
CA GLU A 429 36.84 8.74 -25.65
C GLU A 429 38.19 8.22 -26.15
N GLU A 430 38.61 7.02 -25.75
CA GLU A 430 39.81 6.36 -26.28
C GLU A 430 39.73 6.20 -27.81
N GLY A 431 38.56 5.79 -28.32
CA GLY A 431 38.29 5.65 -29.74
C GLY A 431 38.37 6.99 -30.49
N GLN A 432 37.83 8.06 -29.91
CA GLN A 432 37.91 9.40 -30.47
C GLN A 432 39.35 9.90 -30.51
N VAL A 433 40.11 9.75 -29.41
CA VAL A 433 41.52 10.14 -29.36
C VAL A 433 42.35 9.32 -30.35
N ALA A 434 42.08 8.03 -30.52
CA ALA A 434 42.74 7.19 -31.52
C ALA A 434 42.40 7.64 -32.95
N LEU A 435 41.14 8.02 -33.21
CA LEU A 435 40.69 8.55 -34.49
C LEU A 435 41.37 9.88 -34.80
N GLU A 436 41.40 10.82 -33.86
CA GLU A 436 42.09 12.11 -34.00
C GLU A 436 43.59 11.92 -34.28
N LYS A 437 44.24 10.99 -33.58
CA LYS A 437 45.64 10.61 -33.86
C LYS A 437 45.80 10.05 -35.28
N SER A 438 44.93 9.14 -35.71
CA SER A 438 44.98 8.57 -37.06
C SER A 438 44.73 9.63 -38.14
N MET A 439 43.79 10.56 -37.93
CA MET A 439 43.53 11.69 -38.82
C MET A 439 44.73 12.64 -38.87
N GLY A 440 45.39 12.89 -37.75
CA GLY A 440 46.63 13.66 -37.68
C GLY A 440 47.74 13.03 -38.53
N ILE A 441 47.97 11.72 -38.37
CA ILE A 441 48.95 10.96 -39.16
C ILE A 441 48.58 10.94 -40.66
N LEU A 442 47.29 10.82 -41.00
CA LEU A 442 46.81 10.91 -42.38
C LEU A 442 47.03 12.30 -42.98
N ALA A 443 46.82 13.36 -42.19
CA ALA A 443 47.11 14.73 -42.63
C ALA A 443 48.62 14.96 -42.81
N GLU A 444 49.46 14.38 -41.95
CA GLU A 444 50.92 14.42 -42.07
C GLU A 444 51.43 13.66 -43.29
N THR A 445 50.94 12.44 -43.52
CA THR A 445 51.28 11.65 -44.71
C THR A 445 50.78 12.32 -45.98
N GLY A 446 49.58 12.92 -45.97
CA GLY A 446 49.07 13.76 -47.06
C GLY A 446 50.01 14.94 -47.37
N ARG A 447 50.50 15.65 -46.33
CA ARG A 447 51.53 16.70 -46.48
C ARG A 447 52.82 16.16 -47.09
N LEU A 448 53.30 15.01 -46.66
CA LEU A 448 54.53 14.38 -47.18
C LEU A 448 54.39 13.90 -48.63
N VAL A 449 53.18 13.50 -49.05
CA VAL A 449 52.85 13.11 -50.43
C VAL A 449 52.65 14.34 -51.34
N GLY A 450 52.75 15.56 -50.79
CA GLY A 450 52.59 16.82 -51.54
C GLY A 450 51.13 17.19 -51.78
N GLN A 451 50.19 16.49 -51.13
CA GLN A 451 48.82 16.95 -51.01
C GLN A 451 48.79 17.96 -49.86
N SER A 452 49.08 19.23 -50.17
CA SER A 452 48.72 20.30 -49.24
C SER A 452 47.23 20.14 -48.93
N PRO A 453 46.81 20.17 -47.65
CA PRO A 453 45.39 20.24 -47.36
C PRO A 453 44.83 21.42 -48.17
N PRO A 454 43.67 21.29 -48.84
CA PRO A 454 43.06 22.48 -49.40
C PRO A 454 42.98 23.47 -48.25
N GLU A 455 43.60 24.64 -48.44
CA GLU A 455 43.33 25.79 -47.59
C GLU A 455 41.82 25.78 -47.40
N ARG A 456 41.37 25.62 -46.15
CA ARG A 456 39.98 25.89 -45.81
C ARG A 456 39.81 27.38 -46.07
N LYS A 457 39.58 27.73 -47.34
CA LYS A 457 38.81 28.89 -47.69
C LYS A 457 37.51 28.64 -46.97
N GLU A 458 37.25 29.46 -45.97
CA GLU A 458 35.92 29.77 -45.50
C GLU A 458 35.13 30.21 -46.73
N ALA A 459 34.66 29.25 -47.50
CA ALA A 459 33.49 29.43 -48.30
C ALA A 459 32.37 29.51 -47.27
N GLU A 460 31.81 30.71 -47.13
CA GLU A 460 30.47 30.91 -46.60
C GLU A 460 29.55 29.89 -47.28
N VAL A 461 29.33 28.76 -46.60
CA VAL A 461 28.26 27.85 -46.94
C VAL A 461 27.01 28.49 -46.33
N PRO A 462 25.98 28.82 -47.12
CA PRO A 462 24.70 29.18 -46.54
C PRO A 462 24.24 27.99 -45.70
N PHE A 463 24.12 28.20 -44.39
CA PHE A 463 23.47 27.27 -43.48
C PHE A 463 22.04 27.04 -43.99
N THR A 464 21.84 25.99 -44.79
CA THR A 464 20.53 25.38 -44.95
C THR A 464 20.22 24.73 -43.61
N THR A 465 19.21 25.26 -42.94
CA THR A 465 18.62 24.76 -41.71
C THR A 465 18.18 23.31 -41.91
N GLU A 466 19.02 22.37 -41.49
CA GLU A 466 18.66 20.97 -41.21
C GLU A 466 18.72 20.74 -39.70
N GLU A 467 17.99 21.58 -38.96
CA GLU A 467 17.46 21.23 -37.65
C GLU A 467 15.96 21.01 -37.86
N ASP A 468 15.54 19.74 -38.04
CA ASP A 468 14.19 19.26 -37.68
C ASP A 468 14.05 17.75 -37.96
N ILE A 469 15.00 16.94 -37.50
CA ILE A 469 14.87 15.45 -37.51
C ILE A 469 14.45 14.91 -36.13
N TRP A 470 14.56 15.70 -35.07
CA TRP A 470 14.25 15.28 -33.70
C TRP A 470 12.91 15.80 -33.15
N LEU A 471 12.12 16.54 -33.95
CA LEU A 471 10.81 17.07 -33.55
C LEU A 471 9.61 16.33 -34.18
N ALA A 472 9.83 15.23 -34.90
CA ALA A 472 8.80 14.54 -35.68
C ALA A 472 8.24 13.24 -35.03
N GLU A 473 8.40 13.04 -33.73
CA GLU A 473 7.85 11.88 -33.03
C GLU A 473 6.42 12.17 -32.53
N GLY A 474 5.47 12.27 -33.46
CA GLY A 474 4.08 12.57 -33.09
C GLY A 474 3.07 12.71 -34.20
N GLN A 475 3.14 11.97 -35.31
CA GLN A 475 2.00 11.83 -36.26
C GLN A 475 2.01 10.46 -36.99
N PRO A 476 0.83 9.88 -37.30
CA PRO A 476 0.65 8.51 -37.82
C PRO A 476 0.90 8.38 -39.35
N PRO A 477 1.08 7.15 -39.88
CA PRO A 477 1.79 6.93 -41.14
C PRO A 477 0.90 7.16 -42.37
N LYS A 478 1.43 7.89 -43.37
CA LYS A 478 0.89 7.89 -44.75
C LYS A 478 1.97 7.48 -45.75
N LYS A 479 1.87 6.20 -46.12
CA LYS A 479 2.13 5.60 -47.45
C LYS A 479 3.32 6.12 -48.25
N MET A 480 4.43 5.37 -48.21
CA MET A 480 5.42 5.37 -49.29
C MET A 480 4.82 4.76 -50.56
N ALA A 481 4.81 5.53 -51.64
CA ALA A 481 4.81 5.04 -53.01
C ALA A 481 6.13 5.50 -53.64
N GLY A 482 6.94 4.52 -54.06
CA GLY A 482 8.32 4.76 -54.47
C GLY A 482 8.46 5.47 -55.81
N LEU A 483 9.69 5.88 -56.11
CA LEU A 483 10.17 5.92 -57.49
C LEU A 483 11.70 5.90 -57.51
N ARG A 484 12.27 4.77 -57.95
CA ARG A 484 13.62 4.70 -58.50
C ARG A 484 13.65 5.53 -59.77
N LYS A 485 14.62 6.45 -59.91
CA LYS A 485 15.10 6.90 -61.21
C LYS A 485 16.61 7.06 -61.21
N HIS A 486 17.24 6.17 -61.97
CA HIS A 486 18.53 6.32 -62.62
C HIS A 486 18.48 7.56 -63.53
N THR A 487 19.50 8.42 -63.48
CA THR A 487 19.96 9.17 -64.65
C THR A 487 21.47 9.35 -64.59
N ASP A 488 22.08 8.67 -65.54
CA ASP A 488 23.31 8.87 -66.27
C ASP A 488 24.30 9.98 -65.92
N ARG A 489 25.53 9.48 -65.98
CA ARG A 489 26.86 10.04 -65.83
C ARG A 489 27.24 10.76 -67.13
N THR A 490 27.33 12.09 -67.10
CA THR A 490 28.06 12.87 -68.09
C THR A 490 29.37 13.37 -67.51
N ALA A 491 30.44 13.10 -68.25
CA ALA A 491 31.82 13.37 -67.91
C ALA A 491 32.09 14.87 -67.74
N ASN A 492 32.80 15.20 -66.66
CA ASN A 492 33.74 16.32 -66.63
C ASN A 492 34.96 15.85 -65.83
N GLN A 493 36.06 15.66 -66.53
CA GLN A 493 37.38 15.38 -65.96
C GLN A 493 37.91 16.66 -65.31
N PRO A 494 38.36 16.63 -64.04
CA PRO A 494 39.32 17.61 -63.57
C PRO A 494 40.73 17.12 -63.91
N ALA A 495 41.53 18.04 -64.45
CA ALA A 495 42.93 17.84 -64.78
C ALA A 495 43.71 17.23 -63.60
N GLN A 496 44.31 16.06 -63.86
CA GLN A 496 45.22 15.42 -62.92
C GLN A 496 46.46 16.30 -62.73
N ALA A 497 46.66 16.77 -61.50
CA ALA A 497 47.94 17.32 -61.09
C ALA A 497 48.97 16.18 -61.12
N LYS A 498 49.94 16.28 -62.02
CA LYS A 498 51.05 15.32 -62.16
C LYS A 498 51.76 15.21 -60.82
N THR A 499 51.65 14.04 -60.20
CA THR A 499 52.37 13.72 -58.96
C THR A 499 53.68 13.04 -59.36
N VAL A 500 54.72 13.24 -58.55
CA VAL A 500 56.11 12.79 -58.78
C VAL A 500 56.25 11.28 -59.07
N TRP A 501 55.21 10.49 -58.78
CA TRP A 501 55.14 9.05 -59.01
C TRP A 501 54.90 8.63 -60.47
N ASP A 502 54.38 9.50 -61.35
CA ASP A 502 54.27 9.20 -62.79
C ASP A 502 55.62 9.22 -63.52
N MET A 503 56.69 9.68 -62.86
CA MET A 503 58.06 9.68 -63.41
C MET A 503 58.85 8.40 -63.10
N LEU A 504 58.28 7.47 -62.31
CA LEU A 504 58.99 6.28 -61.83
C LEU A 504 58.49 4.96 -62.44
N ASP A 505 57.71 4.98 -63.52
CA ASP A 505 57.43 3.77 -64.29
C ASP A 505 58.52 3.57 -65.36
N GLY A 506 59.57 2.87 -64.91
CA GLY A 506 60.68 2.41 -65.73
C GLY A 506 60.24 1.39 -66.77
N ASN A 507 60.45 1.75 -68.02
CA ASN A 507 60.32 0.89 -69.19
C ASN A 507 61.42 -0.19 -69.16
N LEU A 508 61.19 -1.29 -68.45
CA LEU A 508 62.00 -2.51 -68.54
C LEU A 508 61.34 -3.46 -69.54
N GLY A 509 61.90 -3.46 -70.76
CA GLY A 509 61.48 -4.33 -71.85
C GLY A 509 61.60 -5.81 -71.49
N LEU A 510 60.47 -6.51 -71.49
CA LEU A 510 60.42 -7.96 -71.55
C LEU A 510 60.29 -8.40 -73.00
N LEU A 511 61.41 -8.93 -73.52
CA LEU A 511 61.54 -9.63 -74.78
C LEU A 511 60.52 -10.78 -74.83
N ARG A 512 59.57 -10.72 -75.78
CA ARG A 512 58.77 -11.89 -76.19
C ARG A 512 59.66 -12.80 -77.04
N SER A 513 60.00 -13.97 -76.51
CA SER A 513 60.50 -15.10 -77.29
C SER A 513 59.32 -16.02 -77.61
N ASP A 514 58.71 -15.84 -78.79
CA ASP A 514 57.86 -16.87 -79.38
C ASP A 514 58.78 -17.84 -80.12
N ARG A 515 58.74 -19.12 -79.73
CA ARG A 515 59.37 -20.23 -80.43
C ARG A 515 58.31 -21.24 -80.88
N ASP A 516 58.56 -21.71 -82.09
CA ASP A 516 58.05 -22.89 -82.80
C ASP A 516 56.73 -22.68 -83.54
N SER A 517 56.53 -23.09 -84.80
CA SER A 517 57.27 -23.71 -85.94
C SER A 517 56.19 -24.00 -87.02
N PRO A 518 56.43 -24.48 -88.26
CA PRO A 518 57.67 -24.82 -88.98
C PRO A 518 58.10 -23.83 -90.08
#